data_AF-G4ZXL6-F1
#
_entry.id   AF-G4ZXL6-F1
#
_cell.length_a   1.000
_cell.length_b   1.000
_cell.length_c   1.000
_cell.angle_alpha   90.00
_cell.angle_beta   90.00
_cell.angle_gamma   90.00
#
_symmetry.space_group_name_H-M   'P 1'
#
loop_
_entity.id
_entity.type
_entity.pdbx_description
1 polymer ?
#
loop_
_entity_poly.entity_id
_entity_poly.type
_entity_poly.pdbx_seq_one_letter_code
_entity_poly.pdbx_strand_id
1 'polypeptide(L)'
;MSDGGSQRASAPARSTSHADVEAIRDACVTKQTRGKYKSSLNGIKKWIRSELAKEDGNIPRFFDADDDINLSEFTPSVFERFLVFKSASVKTATLSGYRSARKDLYRVKRVALPPEYGDDMKQLFSGMKRMEADQDQTSTPKTSGKQPLTYSLYKDVCNSTLVAGDGGFSHLFLTSQWNLMCRSMSVQTLQRQHLVAKDDSVGVIFVKTKTNQEGSGPRDPRHLYANPLSPSTCWVTALAI
;
A
#
# COMPACT_ATOMS: atom_id res chain seq x y z
N MET A 1 15.97 49.20 41.34
CA MET A 1 14.99 48.13 41.63
C MET A 1 13.94 48.15 40.56
N SER A 2 13.94 47.14 39.69
CA SER A 2 12.77 46.59 38.99
C SER A 2 13.29 45.46 38.09
N ASP A 3 13.06 44.23 38.54
CA ASP A 3 13.48 42.98 37.93
C ASP A 3 12.76 42.73 36.59
N GLY A 4 13.54 42.39 35.56
CA GLY A 4 13.06 41.90 34.28
C GLY A 4 12.75 40.41 34.37
N GLY A 5 11.46 40.07 34.49
CA GLY A 5 10.96 38.70 34.50
C GLY A 5 11.17 37.99 33.15
N SER A 6 12.05 36.99 33.15
CA SER A 6 12.28 36.07 32.03
C SER A 6 11.10 35.11 31.85
N GLN A 7 10.26 35.33 30.84
CA GLN A 7 9.24 34.34 30.43
C GLN A 7 9.92 33.15 29.74
N ARG A 8 10.08 32.06 30.50
CA ARG A 8 10.45 30.74 29.98
C ARG A 8 9.26 30.18 29.19
N ALA A 9 9.40 30.08 27.88
CA ALA A 9 8.45 29.35 27.04
C ALA A 9 8.37 27.89 27.50
N SER A 10 7.20 27.48 27.97
CA SER A 10 6.91 26.09 28.36
C SER A 10 6.92 25.21 27.12
N ALA A 11 7.82 24.22 27.08
CA ALA A 11 7.80 23.17 26.07
C ALA A 11 6.45 22.41 26.13
N PRO A 12 5.86 22.03 24.98
CA PRO A 12 4.61 21.30 24.99
C PRO A 12 4.82 19.95 25.66
N ALA A 13 3.99 19.65 26.65
CA ALA A 13 3.98 18.36 27.33
C ALA A 13 3.77 17.24 26.31
N ARG A 14 4.76 16.36 26.16
CA ARG A 14 4.60 15.10 25.43
C ARG A 14 3.56 14.28 26.19
N SER A 15 2.35 14.20 25.67
CA SER A 15 1.37 13.20 26.08
C SER A 15 1.89 11.83 25.64
N THR A 16 2.64 11.17 26.52
CA THR A 16 2.91 9.74 26.40
C THR A 16 1.60 9.00 26.69
N SER A 17 0.74 8.89 25.68
CA SER A 17 -0.29 7.85 25.67
C SER A 17 0.47 6.52 25.68
N HIS A 18 0.49 5.84 26.82
CA HIS A 18 1.10 4.53 26.92
C HIS A 18 0.29 3.59 26.01
N ALA A 19 0.85 3.26 24.86
CA ALA A 19 0.19 2.36 23.91
C ALA A 19 0.09 0.97 24.55
N ASP A 20 -1.10 0.39 24.51
CA ASP A 20 -1.35 -0.99 24.93
C ASP A 20 -0.50 -1.97 24.07
N VAL A 21 -0.01 -3.06 24.68
CA VAL A 21 0.82 -4.08 24.03
C VAL A 21 0.09 -4.67 22.81
N GLU A 22 -1.22 -4.86 22.91
CA GLU A 22 -2.02 -5.33 21.79
C GLU A 22 -2.03 -4.31 20.66
N ALA A 23 -2.26 -3.02 20.97
CA ALA A 23 -2.21 -1.93 19.99
C ALA A 23 -0.85 -1.82 19.29
N ILE A 24 0.25 -2.07 20.00
CA ILE A 24 1.61 -2.09 19.42
C ILE A 24 1.79 -3.27 18.46
N ARG A 25 1.39 -4.49 18.86
CA ARG A 25 1.44 -5.67 17.98
C ARG A 25 0.58 -5.48 16.74
N ASP A 26 -0.56 -4.83 16.92
CA ASP A 26 -1.52 -4.51 15.88
C ASP A 26 -0.99 -3.49 14.87
N ALA A 27 -0.07 -2.61 15.28
CA ALA A 27 0.52 -1.60 14.40
C ALA A 27 1.33 -2.20 13.24
N CYS A 28 1.73 -3.48 13.33
CA CYS A 28 2.40 -4.22 12.26
C CYS A 28 1.57 -4.32 10.98
N VAL A 29 0.23 -4.20 11.05
CA VAL A 29 -0.66 -4.24 9.89
C VAL A 29 -1.62 -3.05 9.90
N THR A 30 -1.50 -2.21 8.86
CA THR A 30 -2.35 -1.03 8.69
C THR A 30 -3.83 -1.38 8.58
N LYS A 31 -4.72 -0.46 9.01
CA LYS A 31 -6.18 -0.60 8.87
C LYS A 31 -6.61 -0.92 7.43
N GLN A 32 -5.97 -0.27 6.45
CA GLN A 32 -6.24 -0.52 5.03
C GLN A 32 -5.88 -1.96 4.62
N THR A 33 -4.75 -2.49 5.11
CA THR A 33 -4.35 -3.88 4.84
C THR A 33 -5.31 -4.87 5.50
N ARG A 34 -5.77 -4.62 6.72
CA ARG A 34 -6.80 -5.46 7.38
C ARG A 34 -8.08 -5.52 6.57
N GLY A 35 -8.55 -4.38 6.05
CA GLY A 35 -9.71 -4.32 5.16
C GLY A 35 -9.51 -5.18 3.90
N LYS A 36 -8.32 -5.14 3.30
CA LYS A 36 -7.97 -6.00 2.15
C LYS A 36 -7.96 -7.48 2.52
N TYR A 37 -7.38 -7.85 3.66
CA TYR A 37 -7.37 -9.23 4.12
C TYR A 37 -8.78 -9.75 4.41
N LYS A 38 -9.63 -8.96 5.05
CA LYS A 38 -11.06 -9.30 5.23
C LYS A 38 -11.75 -9.56 3.89
N SER A 39 -11.52 -8.70 2.89
CA SER A 39 -12.05 -8.89 1.54
C SER A 39 -11.52 -10.17 0.87
N SER A 40 -10.23 -10.47 0.99
CA SER A 40 -9.63 -11.72 0.51
C SER A 40 -10.22 -12.95 1.20
N LEU A 41 -10.33 -12.94 2.53
CA LEU A 41 -10.93 -14.04 3.28
C LEU A 41 -12.40 -14.25 2.88
N ASN A 42 -13.19 -13.18 2.72
CA ASN A 42 -14.56 -13.27 2.21
C ASN A 42 -14.62 -13.89 0.80
N GLY A 43 -13.64 -13.60 -0.05
CA GLY A 43 -13.52 -14.24 -1.36
C GLY A 43 -13.30 -15.76 -1.26
N ILE A 44 -12.50 -16.21 -0.28
CA ILE A 44 -12.31 -17.64 -0.01
C ILE A 44 -13.59 -18.26 0.55
N LYS A 45 -14.23 -17.64 1.56
CA LYS A 45 -15.49 -18.11 2.13
C LYS A 45 -16.58 -18.25 1.07
N LYS A 46 -16.68 -17.29 0.15
CA LYS A 46 -17.60 -17.36 -0.99
C LYS A 46 -17.32 -18.58 -1.86
N TRP A 47 -16.04 -18.81 -2.20
CA TRP A 47 -15.65 -19.98 -3.00
C TRP A 47 -15.96 -21.31 -2.30
N ILE A 48 -15.71 -21.40 -0.98
CA ILE A 48 -16.05 -22.60 -0.19
C ILE A 48 -17.55 -22.89 -0.29
N ARG A 49 -18.39 -21.86 -0.09
CA ARG A 49 -19.86 -22.02 -0.08
C ARG A 49 -20.47 -22.24 -1.46
N SER A 50 -19.84 -21.76 -2.54
CA SER A 50 -20.43 -21.84 -3.88
C SER A 50 -19.81 -22.92 -4.75
N GLU A 51 -18.49 -23.04 -4.76
CA GLU A 51 -17.77 -23.94 -5.66
C GLU A 51 -17.37 -25.23 -4.98
N LEU A 52 -16.74 -25.15 -3.80
CA LEU A 52 -16.32 -26.35 -3.08
C LEU A 52 -17.53 -27.18 -2.61
N ALA A 53 -18.65 -26.52 -2.29
CA ALA A 53 -19.92 -27.15 -1.94
C ALA A 53 -20.50 -28.07 -3.03
N LYS A 54 -20.08 -27.90 -4.28
CA LYS A 54 -20.49 -28.78 -5.39
C LYS A 54 -19.81 -30.15 -5.33
N GLU A 55 -18.68 -30.23 -4.65
CA GLU A 55 -17.85 -31.44 -4.57
C GLU A 55 -17.83 -32.05 -3.16
N ASP A 56 -17.88 -31.22 -2.11
CA ASP A 56 -17.85 -31.63 -0.71
C ASP A 56 -19.17 -31.24 -0.03
N GLY A 57 -19.92 -32.24 0.44
CA GLY A 57 -21.19 -32.03 1.15
C GLY A 57 -21.02 -31.56 2.60
N ASN A 58 -19.85 -31.71 3.21
CA ASN A 58 -19.56 -31.31 4.58
C ASN A 58 -18.84 -29.95 4.63
N ILE A 59 -19.46 -28.93 4.05
CA ILE A 59 -18.94 -27.55 4.07
C ILE A 59 -18.82 -26.92 5.46
N PRO A 60 -19.73 -27.19 6.44
CA PRO A 60 -19.64 -26.60 7.76
C PRO A 60 -18.29 -26.82 8.45
N ARG A 61 -17.56 -27.92 8.17
CA ARG A 61 -16.23 -28.19 8.77
C ARG A 61 -15.20 -27.09 8.48
N PHE A 62 -15.32 -26.39 7.36
CA PHE A 62 -14.39 -25.34 6.96
C PHE A 62 -14.60 -24.01 7.71
N PHE A 63 -15.62 -23.92 8.55
CA PHE A 63 -15.93 -22.73 9.34
C PHE A 63 -15.83 -23.03 10.83
N ASP A 64 -15.35 -22.06 11.61
CA ASP A 64 -15.37 -22.10 13.07
C ASP A 64 -16.65 -21.47 13.64
N ALA A 65 -16.73 -21.37 14.97
CA ALA A 65 -17.87 -20.81 15.67
C ALA A 65 -18.17 -19.34 15.31
N ASP A 66 -17.17 -18.59 14.83
CA ASP A 66 -17.28 -17.18 14.45
C ASP A 66 -17.61 -17.00 12.95
N ASP A 67 -17.99 -18.07 12.25
CA ASP A 67 -18.14 -18.12 10.80
C ASP A 67 -16.84 -17.76 10.05
N ASP A 68 -15.69 -17.97 10.68
CA ASP A 68 -14.38 -17.75 10.09
C ASP A 68 -13.71 -19.03 9.62
N ILE A 69 -12.68 -18.90 8.78
CA ILE A 69 -12.05 -20.09 8.18
C ILE A 69 -11.41 -20.93 9.29
N ASN A 70 -11.85 -22.19 9.37
CA ASN A 70 -11.27 -23.18 10.24
C ASN A 70 -9.88 -23.58 9.73
N LEU A 71 -8.85 -23.25 10.50
CA LEU A 71 -7.45 -23.45 10.09
C LEU A 71 -6.97 -24.91 10.12
N SER A 72 -7.68 -25.80 10.81
CA SER A 72 -7.36 -27.24 10.82
C SER A 72 -7.91 -27.96 9.59
N GLU A 73 -9.12 -27.57 9.15
CA GLU A 73 -9.81 -28.19 8.02
C GLU A 73 -9.43 -27.56 6.68
N PHE A 74 -9.24 -26.23 6.66
CA PHE A 74 -8.81 -25.50 5.47
C PHE A 74 -7.28 -25.55 5.31
N THR A 75 -6.78 -26.73 4.95
CA THR A 75 -5.35 -27.03 4.82
C THR A 75 -4.67 -26.24 3.68
N PRO A 76 -3.31 -26.26 3.59
CA PRO A 76 -2.60 -25.69 2.44
C PRO A 76 -3.06 -26.27 1.09
N SER A 77 -3.34 -27.57 1.00
CA SER A 77 -3.78 -28.21 -0.24
C SER A 77 -5.15 -27.73 -0.72
N VAL A 78 -6.11 -27.53 0.20
CA VAL A 78 -7.41 -26.93 -0.14
C VAL A 78 -7.24 -25.49 -0.62
N PHE A 79 -6.27 -24.76 -0.05
CA PHE A 79 -5.95 -23.42 -0.49
C PHE A 79 -5.31 -23.38 -1.89
N GLU A 80 -4.47 -24.35 -2.26
CA GLU A 80 -3.95 -24.46 -3.63
C GLU A 80 -5.08 -24.65 -4.64
N ARG A 81 -6.07 -25.48 -4.33
CA ARG A 81 -7.27 -25.65 -5.17
C ARG A 81 -8.01 -24.34 -5.37
N PHE A 82 -8.17 -23.55 -4.29
CA PHE A 82 -8.71 -22.20 -4.40
C PHE A 82 -7.87 -21.30 -5.31
N LEU A 83 -6.54 -21.33 -5.18
CA LEU A 83 -5.64 -20.51 -6.01
C LEU A 83 -5.75 -20.87 -7.49
N VAL A 84 -5.79 -22.16 -7.83
CA VAL A 84 -5.97 -22.66 -9.21
C VAL A 84 -7.33 -22.26 -9.77
N PHE A 85 -8.41 -22.41 -8.99
CA PHE A 85 -9.73 -21.92 -9.40
C PHE A 85 -9.68 -20.41 -9.68
N LYS A 86 -9.04 -19.64 -8.80
CA LYS A 86 -9.05 -18.18 -8.88
C LYS A 86 -8.15 -17.65 -9.99
N SER A 87 -7.04 -18.32 -10.31
CA SER A 87 -6.08 -17.92 -11.36
C SER A 87 -6.70 -17.86 -12.75
N ALA A 88 -7.79 -18.60 -13.00
CA ALA A 88 -8.55 -18.49 -14.24
C ALA A 88 -9.18 -17.08 -14.45
N SER A 89 -9.37 -16.31 -13.37
CA SER A 89 -10.09 -15.03 -13.39
C SER A 89 -9.26 -13.83 -12.94
N VAL A 90 -8.10 -14.04 -12.30
CA VAL A 90 -7.28 -12.95 -11.75
C VAL A 90 -5.79 -13.21 -11.94
N LYS A 91 -5.00 -12.14 -12.04
CA LYS A 91 -3.53 -12.20 -12.10
C LYS A 91 -2.91 -12.63 -10.76
N THR A 92 -1.69 -13.16 -10.80
CA THR A 92 -0.94 -13.71 -9.66
C THR A 92 -0.65 -12.66 -8.58
N ALA A 93 -0.57 -11.38 -8.96
CA ALA A 93 -0.47 -10.28 -8.01
C ALA A 93 -1.67 -10.24 -7.05
N THR A 94 -2.89 -10.51 -7.53
CA THR A 94 -4.10 -10.58 -6.71
C THR A 94 -4.11 -11.84 -5.85
N LEU A 95 -3.68 -12.98 -6.39
CA LEU A 95 -3.52 -14.25 -5.66
C LEU A 95 -2.60 -14.09 -4.44
N SER A 96 -1.56 -13.26 -4.58
CA SER A 96 -0.60 -12.99 -3.49
C SER A 96 -1.27 -12.30 -2.29
N GLY A 97 -2.34 -11.54 -2.54
CA GLY A 97 -3.18 -10.95 -1.50
C GLY A 97 -3.89 -11.99 -0.64
N TYR A 98 -4.45 -13.04 -1.26
CA TYR A 98 -5.07 -14.15 -0.53
C TYR A 98 -4.06 -14.93 0.32
N ARG A 99 -2.86 -15.20 -0.21
CA ARG A 99 -1.78 -15.83 0.57
C ARG A 99 -1.42 -15.00 1.80
N SER A 100 -1.31 -13.69 1.61
CA SER A 100 -0.99 -12.76 2.70
C SER A 100 -2.11 -12.74 3.76
N ALA A 101 -3.37 -12.71 3.34
CA ALA A 101 -4.52 -12.77 4.24
C ALA A 101 -4.57 -14.06 5.05
N ARG A 102 -4.23 -15.21 4.45
CA ARG A 102 -4.14 -16.47 5.18
C ARG A 102 -3.02 -16.48 6.21
N LYS A 103 -1.82 -16.00 5.87
CA LYS A 103 -0.70 -15.89 6.83
C LYS A 103 -1.08 -14.97 8.00
N ASP A 104 -1.78 -13.88 7.71
CA ASP A 104 -2.30 -12.95 8.70
C ASP A 104 -3.30 -13.63 9.64
N LEU A 105 -4.21 -14.44 9.09
CA LEU A 105 -5.19 -15.18 9.87
C LEU A 105 -4.54 -16.17 10.86
N TYR A 106 -3.53 -16.93 10.43
CA TYR A 106 -2.72 -17.77 11.33
C TYR A 106 -2.10 -16.95 12.46
N ARG A 107 -1.52 -15.79 12.12
CA ARG A 107 -0.90 -14.89 13.10
C ARG A 107 -1.92 -14.36 14.11
N VAL A 108 -3.09 -13.92 13.66
CA VAL A 108 -4.16 -13.37 14.53
C VAL A 108 -4.72 -14.45 15.45
N LYS A 109 -4.96 -15.66 14.94
CA LYS A 109 -5.40 -16.81 15.76
C LYS A 109 -4.28 -17.44 16.60
N ARG A 110 -3.04 -16.92 16.50
CA ARG A 110 -1.84 -17.43 17.18
C ARG A 110 -1.58 -18.92 16.93
N VAL A 111 -1.91 -19.39 15.73
CA VAL A 111 -1.67 -20.77 15.28
C VAL A 111 -0.38 -20.81 14.44
N ALA A 112 0.43 -21.86 14.63
CA ALA A 112 1.65 -22.04 13.86
C ALA A 112 1.34 -22.10 12.35
N LEU A 113 2.14 -21.39 11.55
CA LEU A 113 1.99 -21.41 10.10
C LEU A 113 2.51 -22.75 9.56
N PRO A 114 1.73 -23.50 8.75
CA PRO A 114 2.17 -24.75 8.17
C PRO A 114 3.42 -24.57 7.27
N PRO A 115 4.37 -25.53 7.27
CA PRO A 115 5.63 -25.42 6.52
C PRO A 115 5.44 -25.24 5.01
N GLU A 116 4.34 -25.73 4.45
CA GLU A 116 3.97 -25.63 3.02
C GLU A 116 3.77 -24.16 2.59
N TYR A 117 3.48 -23.25 3.54
CA TYR A 117 3.47 -21.81 3.27
C TYR A 117 4.86 -21.21 3.01
N GLY A 118 5.91 -21.97 3.28
CA GLY A 118 7.31 -21.69 3.02
C GLY A 118 7.63 -21.82 1.53
N ASP A 119 8.46 -22.79 1.19
CA ASP A 119 9.07 -22.90 -0.15
C ASP A 119 8.11 -23.48 -1.19
N ASP A 120 7.22 -24.41 -0.83
CA ASP A 120 6.23 -24.98 -1.75
C ASP A 120 5.31 -23.89 -2.33
N MET A 121 4.74 -23.05 -1.46
CA MET A 121 3.95 -21.90 -1.90
C MET A 121 4.78 -20.86 -2.68
N LYS A 122 6.09 -20.71 -2.42
CA LYS A 122 6.93 -19.84 -3.28
C LYS A 122 7.07 -20.43 -4.67
N GLN A 123 7.28 -21.74 -4.78
CA GLN A 123 7.40 -22.45 -6.05
C GLN A 123 6.11 -22.36 -6.86
N LEU A 124 4.95 -22.61 -6.25
CA LEU A 124 3.64 -22.48 -6.90
C LEU A 124 3.43 -21.08 -7.49
N PHE A 125 3.65 -20.04 -6.69
CA PHE A 125 3.50 -18.66 -7.15
C PHE A 125 4.53 -18.27 -8.22
N SER A 126 5.74 -18.83 -8.18
CA SER A 126 6.72 -18.66 -9.24
C SER A 126 6.24 -19.32 -10.55
N GLY A 127 5.67 -20.51 -10.48
CA GLY A 127 5.08 -21.20 -11.63
C GLY A 127 3.94 -20.41 -12.25
N MET A 128 2.99 -19.92 -11.44
CA MET A 128 1.88 -19.09 -11.92
C MET A 128 2.36 -17.82 -12.63
N LYS A 129 3.37 -17.13 -12.09
CA LYS A 129 3.96 -15.94 -12.74
C LYS A 129 4.60 -16.24 -14.10
N ARG A 130 5.27 -17.39 -14.23
CA ARG A 130 5.88 -17.81 -15.51
C ARG A 130 4.81 -18.11 -16.55
N MET A 131 3.78 -18.89 -16.20
CA MET A 131 2.66 -19.17 -17.09
C MET A 131 1.93 -17.89 -17.53
N GLU A 132 1.74 -16.93 -16.62
CA GLU A 132 1.18 -15.61 -16.96
C GLU A 132 2.06 -14.83 -17.92
N ALA A 133 3.39 -14.83 -17.72
CA ALA A 133 4.33 -14.14 -18.59
C ALA A 133 4.38 -14.77 -20.00
N ASP A 134 4.39 -16.09 -20.09
CA ASP A 134 4.36 -16.81 -21.36
C ASP A 134 3.07 -16.53 -22.13
N GLN A 135 1.93 -16.46 -21.41
CA GLN A 135 0.65 -16.07 -22.00
C GLN A 135 0.65 -14.61 -22.49
N ASP A 136 1.18 -13.69 -21.69
CA ASP A 136 1.26 -12.27 -22.07
C ASP A 136 2.25 -12.03 -23.23
N GLN A 137 3.23 -12.92 -23.44
CA GLN A 137 4.15 -12.88 -24.58
C GLN A 137 3.54 -13.44 -25.87
N THR A 138 2.72 -14.48 -25.77
CA THR A 138 2.14 -15.18 -26.93
C THR A 138 0.79 -14.63 -27.39
N SER A 139 0.09 -13.92 -26.51
CA SER A 139 -1.13 -13.17 -26.84
C SER A 139 -0.82 -11.68 -26.99
N THR A 140 -1.64 -10.95 -27.77
CA THR A 140 -1.61 -9.48 -27.71
C THR A 140 -1.70 -9.09 -26.23
N PRO A 141 -0.75 -8.29 -25.70
CA PRO A 141 -0.79 -7.91 -24.30
C PRO A 141 -2.18 -7.36 -24.05
N LYS A 142 -2.97 -8.06 -23.22
CA LYS A 142 -4.21 -7.46 -22.71
C LYS A 142 -3.74 -6.11 -22.18
N THR A 143 -4.35 -5.01 -22.61
CA THR A 143 -4.14 -3.65 -22.09
C THR A 143 -4.60 -3.61 -20.63
N SER A 144 -3.96 -4.41 -19.80
CA SER A 144 -4.28 -4.69 -18.42
C SER A 144 -3.38 -3.79 -17.60
N GLY A 145 -3.98 -2.72 -17.09
CA GLY A 145 -3.27 -1.68 -16.38
C GLY A 145 -3.76 -0.30 -16.78
N LYS A 146 -3.26 0.71 -16.08
CA LYS A 146 -3.50 2.10 -16.45
C LYS A 146 -2.50 2.48 -17.54
N GLN A 147 -2.95 3.21 -18.54
CA GLN A 147 -2.04 3.80 -19.53
C GLN A 147 -1.12 4.81 -18.83
N PRO A 148 0.16 4.92 -19.24
CA PRO A 148 1.06 5.93 -18.73
C PRO A 148 0.47 7.33 -18.95
N LEU A 149 0.56 8.18 -17.92
CA LEU A 149 0.26 9.60 -18.08
C LEU A 149 1.40 10.22 -18.90
N THR A 150 1.12 10.61 -20.15
CA THR A 150 2.12 11.26 -21.01
C THR A 150 2.48 12.63 -20.46
N TYR A 151 3.67 13.13 -20.82
CA TYR A 151 4.08 14.49 -20.41
C TYR A 151 3.13 15.58 -20.95
N SER A 152 2.61 15.41 -22.17
CA SER A 152 1.63 16.33 -22.76
C SER A 152 0.37 16.40 -21.91
N LEU A 153 -0.22 15.25 -21.55
CA LEU A 153 -1.41 15.20 -20.73
C LEU A 153 -1.13 15.70 -19.30
N TYR A 154 0.06 15.42 -18.74
CA TYR A 154 0.48 16.01 -17.46
C TYR A 154 0.50 17.54 -17.51
N LYS A 155 1.04 18.14 -18.58
CA LYS A 155 1.06 19.59 -18.77
C LYS A 155 -0.36 20.16 -18.85
N ASP A 156 -1.25 19.49 -19.57
CA ASP A 156 -2.65 19.92 -19.70
C ASP A 156 -3.36 19.90 -18.34
N VAL A 157 -3.20 18.82 -17.57
CA VAL A 157 -3.77 18.72 -16.22
C VAL A 157 -3.16 19.77 -15.29
N CYS A 158 -1.86 20.05 -15.39
CA CYS A 158 -1.23 21.13 -14.62
C CYS A 158 -1.86 22.49 -14.91
N ASN A 159 -2.07 22.83 -16.17
CA ASN A 159 -2.75 24.06 -16.56
C ASN A 159 -4.18 24.12 -16.02
N SER A 160 -4.93 23.01 -16.09
CA SER A 160 -6.28 22.94 -15.51
C SER A 160 -6.28 23.13 -13.99
N THR A 161 -5.29 22.56 -13.27
CA THR A 161 -5.20 22.72 -11.81
C THR A 161 -4.80 24.14 -11.38
N LEU A 162 -4.06 24.89 -12.19
CA LEU A 162 -3.71 26.29 -11.89
C LEU A 162 -4.93 27.21 -11.84
N VAL A 163 -5.93 26.93 -12.67
CA VAL A 163 -7.16 27.74 -12.78
C VAL A 163 -8.33 27.17 -11.97
N ALA A 164 -8.09 26.14 -11.14
CA ALA A 164 -9.13 25.43 -10.40
C ALA A 164 -9.75 26.27 -9.26
N GLY A 165 -9.17 27.41 -8.91
CA GLY A 165 -9.71 28.32 -7.89
C GLY A 165 -9.56 27.80 -6.44
N ASP A 166 -8.66 26.84 -6.19
CA ASP A 166 -8.40 26.23 -4.89
C ASP A 166 -7.13 26.78 -4.20
N GLY A 167 -6.69 27.97 -4.60
CA GLY A 167 -5.47 28.60 -4.10
C GLY A 167 -4.19 27.87 -4.49
N GLY A 168 -4.19 27.12 -5.61
CA GLY A 168 -3.01 26.40 -6.10
C GLY A 168 -2.77 25.05 -5.44
N PHE A 169 -3.63 24.62 -4.50
CA PHE A 169 -3.45 23.36 -3.76
C PHE A 169 -3.39 22.14 -4.70
N SER A 170 -4.35 21.99 -5.62
CA SER A 170 -4.36 20.87 -6.57
C SER A 170 -3.12 20.89 -7.47
N HIS A 171 -2.65 22.08 -7.83
CA HIS A 171 -1.47 22.26 -8.66
C HIS A 171 -0.20 21.82 -7.92
N LEU A 172 -0.01 22.27 -6.68
CA LEU A 172 1.10 21.85 -5.83
C LEU A 172 1.04 20.35 -5.53
N PHE A 173 -0.14 19.81 -5.27
CA PHE A 173 -0.32 18.37 -5.01
C PHE A 173 0.08 17.52 -6.21
N LEU A 174 -0.42 17.88 -7.41
CA LEU A 174 -0.13 17.16 -8.65
C LEU A 174 1.36 17.23 -9.01
N THR A 175 1.95 18.43 -8.99
CA THR A 175 3.37 18.63 -9.31
C THR A 175 4.27 17.93 -8.30
N SER A 176 3.90 17.91 -7.01
CA SER A 176 4.62 17.13 -5.99
C SER A 176 4.55 15.64 -6.29
N GLN A 177 3.38 15.11 -6.66
CA GLN A 177 3.21 13.69 -6.97
C GLN A 177 4.05 13.27 -8.18
N TRP A 178 4.04 14.10 -9.23
CA TRP A 178 4.78 13.87 -10.47
C TRP A 178 6.29 13.91 -10.21
N ASN A 179 6.82 14.99 -9.64
CA ASN A 179 8.27 15.15 -9.48
C ASN A 179 8.85 14.16 -8.45
N LEU A 180 8.12 13.81 -7.38
CA LEU A 180 8.58 12.84 -6.39
C LEU A 180 8.36 11.38 -6.83
N MET A 181 7.65 11.15 -7.94
CA MET A 181 7.24 9.84 -8.43
C MET A 181 6.66 8.97 -7.30
N CYS A 182 5.74 9.55 -6.53
CA CYS A 182 5.18 8.91 -5.36
C CYS A 182 3.65 8.77 -5.44
N ARG A 183 3.07 8.07 -4.47
CA ARG A 183 1.61 7.90 -4.39
C ARG A 183 0.99 9.13 -3.74
N SER A 184 -0.29 9.38 -4.00
CA SER A 184 -1.06 10.44 -3.34
C SER A 184 -0.96 10.40 -1.81
N MET A 185 -1.02 9.20 -1.20
CA MET A 185 -0.83 9.02 0.25
C MET A 185 0.53 9.53 0.76
N SER A 186 1.58 9.43 -0.07
CA SER A 186 2.90 9.96 0.28
C SER A 186 2.91 11.49 0.20
N VAL A 187 2.29 12.08 -0.84
CA VAL A 187 2.16 13.54 -0.95
C VAL A 187 1.35 14.12 0.20
N GLN A 188 0.21 13.51 0.54
CA GLN A 188 -0.68 13.95 1.62
C GLN A 188 0.01 13.98 3.00
N THR A 189 1.03 13.15 3.21
CA THR A 189 1.76 13.09 4.49
C THR A 189 3.00 13.96 4.52
N LEU A 190 3.28 14.70 3.44
CA LEU A 190 4.35 15.70 3.43
C LEU A 190 4.04 16.82 4.42
N GLN A 191 5.08 17.24 5.10
CA GLN A 191 5.05 18.32 6.09
C GLN A 191 6.25 19.20 5.81
N ARG A 192 6.20 20.46 6.23
CA ARG A 192 7.28 21.44 6.04
C ARG A 192 8.65 20.89 6.51
N GLN A 193 8.67 20.16 7.63
CA GLN A 193 9.90 19.57 8.19
C GLN A 193 10.54 18.48 7.32
N HIS A 194 9.83 17.95 6.33
CA HIS A 194 10.37 16.99 5.36
C HIS A 194 11.07 17.65 4.18
N LEU A 195 10.90 18.98 4.00
CA LEU A 195 11.55 19.76 2.97
C LEU A 195 12.89 20.29 3.48
N VAL A 196 13.96 20.04 2.74
CA VAL A 196 15.31 20.48 3.06
C VAL A 196 15.90 21.23 1.86
N ALA A 197 16.52 22.38 2.10
CA ALA A 197 17.28 23.07 1.07
C ALA A 197 18.51 22.21 0.71
N LYS A 198 18.75 22.01 -0.59
CA LYS A 198 19.83 21.19 -1.14
C LYS A 198 20.44 21.91 -2.34
N ASP A 199 21.34 22.85 -2.05
CA ASP A 199 22.04 23.67 -3.05
C ASP A 199 21.08 24.22 -4.13
N ASP A 200 21.07 23.63 -5.33
CA ASP A 200 20.24 24.01 -6.47
C ASP A 200 18.84 23.34 -6.52
N SER A 201 18.44 22.68 -5.44
CA SER A 201 17.21 21.87 -5.36
C SER A 201 16.54 21.92 -3.99
N VAL A 202 15.30 21.45 -3.94
CA VAL A 202 14.60 21.13 -2.68
C VAL A 202 14.57 19.62 -2.50
N GLY A 203 15.20 19.12 -1.43
CA GLY A 203 15.14 17.71 -1.06
C GLY A 203 13.88 17.39 -0.25
N VAL A 204 13.26 16.25 -0.50
CA VAL A 204 12.11 15.73 0.27
C VAL A 204 12.48 14.41 0.93
N ILE A 205 12.42 14.39 2.26
CA ILE A 205 12.73 13.22 3.08
C ILE A 205 11.45 12.46 3.44
N PHE A 206 11.33 11.23 2.94
CA PHE A 206 10.26 10.32 3.36
C PHE A 206 10.72 9.44 4.53
N VAL A 207 10.24 9.74 5.74
CA VAL A 207 10.52 8.91 6.93
C VAL A 207 9.85 7.52 6.80
N LYS A 208 8.64 7.48 6.24
CA LYS A 208 7.87 6.26 6.06
C LYS A 208 7.44 6.13 4.59
N THR A 209 7.72 4.99 4.00
CA THR A 209 7.28 4.65 2.63
C THR A 209 6.61 3.29 2.61
N LYS A 210 5.94 2.93 1.50
CA LYS A 210 5.32 1.60 1.37
C LYS A 210 6.30 0.46 1.68
N THR A 211 7.57 0.60 1.29
CA THR A 211 8.61 -0.41 1.50
C THR A 211 9.44 -0.20 2.76
N ASN A 212 9.41 1.00 3.35
CA ASN A 212 10.07 1.33 4.63
C ASN A 212 9.00 1.74 5.65
N GLN A 213 8.25 0.78 6.19
CA GLN A 213 7.15 1.04 7.13
C GLN A 213 7.64 1.39 8.55
N GLU A 214 8.81 0.91 8.91
CA GLU A 214 9.47 1.12 10.22
C GLU A 214 10.33 2.40 10.24
N GLY A 215 10.67 2.94 9.07
CA GLY A 215 11.50 4.13 8.95
C GLY A 215 12.97 3.91 9.31
N SER A 216 13.40 2.66 9.43
CA SER A 216 14.77 2.22 9.71
C SER A 216 15.68 2.24 8.49
N GLY A 217 15.11 2.17 7.29
CA GLY A 217 15.86 2.25 6.04
C GLY A 217 16.43 3.64 5.73
N PRO A 218 17.31 3.74 4.72
CA PRO A 218 17.91 4.99 4.27
C PRO A 218 16.87 6.08 3.98
N ARG A 219 17.23 7.33 4.28
CA ARG A 219 16.35 8.51 4.18
C ARG A 219 16.89 9.52 3.17
N ASP A 220 17.41 8.99 2.07
CA ASP A 220 17.97 9.80 0.99
C ASP A 220 16.89 10.74 0.44
N PRO A 221 17.14 12.06 0.38
CA PRO A 221 16.17 13.01 -0.13
C PRO A 221 15.83 12.72 -1.60
N ARG A 222 14.56 12.85 -1.95
CA ARG A 222 14.14 12.97 -3.36
C ARG A 222 14.19 14.43 -3.75
N HIS A 223 14.91 14.74 -4.81
CA HIS A 223 15.17 16.12 -5.20
C HIS A 223 14.08 16.65 -6.12
N LEU A 224 13.69 17.90 -5.87
CA LEU A 224 12.74 18.69 -6.65
C LEU A 224 13.50 19.89 -7.22
N TYR A 225 13.35 20.09 -8.53
CA TYR A 225 14.08 21.11 -9.26
C TYR A 225 13.13 22.18 -9.79
N ALA A 226 13.67 23.38 -9.98
CA ALA A 226 12.98 24.43 -10.71
C ALA A 226 12.94 24.11 -12.21
N ASN A 227 11.85 24.50 -12.88
CA ASN A 227 11.73 24.50 -14.33
C ASN A 227 11.29 25.88 -14.81
N PRO A 228 12.21 26.86 -14.87
CA PRO A 228 11.87 28.25 -15.21
C PRO A 228 11.32 28.42 -16.63
N LEU A 229 11.64 27.50 -17.54
CA LEU A 229 11.17 27.52 -18.93
C LEU A 229 9.74 26.98 -19.09
N SER A 230 9.19 26.35 -18.06
CA SER A 230 7.80 25.89 -18.04
C SER A 230 7.21 26.07 -16.65
N PRO A 231 6.82 27.31 -16.29
CA PRO A 231 6.30 27.63 -14.96
C PRO A 231 5.09 26.78 -14.56
N SER A 232 4.24 26.42 -15.53
CA SER A 232 3.07 25.59 -15.26
C SER A 232 3.36 24.14 -14.92
N THR A 233 4.60 23.66 -15.07
CA THR A 233 5.00 22.32 -14.59
C THR A 233 6.10 22.38 -13.53
N CYS A 234 6.51 23.59 -13.15
CA CYS A 234 7.58 23.85 -12.19
C CYS A 234 7.06 23.69 -10.76
N TRP A 235 7.63 22.74 -10.02
CA TRP A 235 7.25 22.53 -8.63
C TRP A 235 7.56 23.73 -7.73
N VAL A 236 8.70 24.42 -7.95
CA VAL A 236 9.08 25.61 -7.16
C VAL A 236 8.08 26.75 -7.38
N THR A 237 7.60 26.93 -8.62
CA THR A 237 6.53 27.88 -8.92
C THR A 237 5.22 27.45 -8.26
N ALA A 238 4.88 26.16 -8.32
CA ALA A 238 3.68 25.64 -7.67
C ALA A 238 3.69 25.80 -6.15
N LEU A 239 4.86 25.80 -5.51
CA LEU A 239 5.00 26.04 -4.07
C LEU A 239 4.82 27.51 -3.68
N ALA A 240 5.09 28.43 -4.61
CA ALA A 240 5.08 29.88 -4.35
C ALA A 240 3.71 30.54 -4.56
N ILE A 241 2.80 29.88 -5.27
CA ILE A 241 1.40 30.31 -5.51
C ILE A 241 0.56 29.97 -4.28
#